data_AF-A0A7J0GZ96-F1
#
_entry.id   AF-A0A7J0GZ96-F1
#
_cell.length_a   1.000
_cell.length_b   1.000
_cell.length_c   1.000
_cell.angle_alpha   90.00
_cell.angle_beta   90.00
_cell.angle_gamma   90.00
#
_symmetry.space_group_name_H-M   'P 1'
#
loop_
_entity.id
_entity.type
_entity.pdbx_description
1 polymer ?
#
loop_
_entity_poly.entity_id
_entity_poly.type
_entity_poly.pdbx_seq_one_letter_code
_entity_poly.pdbx_strand_id
1 'polypeptide(L)'
;MPTPTVPEFSKSVKLKYVKLGYQYLVNHILTFLLIPVMLSVALQLVHTSPDDLLALWNSLHFDLVHVACSLFLIVYIATFYFLSRPRTIYLVDYACFKPPCSLRVPFAMCLEHARIILSSQPKSVQFQLRILERSGLGEETALPPAIHYLPPEPNMAAAREEAEMVTSGT
;
A
#
# COMPACT_ATOMS: atom_id res chain seq x y z
N MET A 1 29.52 -40.55 -12.36
CA MET A 1 29.18 -39.55 -13.39
C MET A 1 28.60 -38.34 -12.69
N PRO A 2 29.10 -37.11 -12.90
CA PRO A 2 28.43 -35.92 -12.38
C PRO A 2 27.22 -35.60 -13.26
N THR A 3 26.08 -35.34 -12.64
CA THR A 3 24.86 -34.87 -13.30
C THR A 3 25.06 -33.46 -13.84
N PRO A 4 24.54 -33.13 -15.03
CA PRO A 4 24.70 -31.80 -15.60
C PRO A 4 23.85 -30.80 -14.80
N THR A 5 24.51 -29.78 -14.26
CA THR A 5 23.87 -28.65 -13.59
C THR A 5 23.14 -27.80 -14.62
N VAL A 6 21.82 -27.95 -14.69
CA VAL A 6 20.95 -27.04 -15.42
C VAL A 6 21.12 -25.62 -14.87
N PRO A 7 21.35 -24.61 -15.72
CA PRO A 7 21.51 -23.24 -15.25
C PRO A 7 20.21 -22.74 -14.61
N GLU A 8 20.28 -22.40 -13.31
CA GLU A 8 19.20 -21.74 -12.57
C GLU A 8 19.00 -20.31 -13.11
N PHE A 9 18.20 -20.18 -14.17
CA PHE A 9 17.76 -18.88 -14.70
C PHE A 9 16.95 -18.04 -13.69
N SER A 10 16.54 -18.62 -12.56
CA SER A 10 15.71 -17.96 -11.53
C SER A 10 16.45 -16.84 -10.75
N LYS A 11 17.80 -16.79 -10.79
CA LYS A 11 18.58 -15.80 -10.04
C LYS A 11 18.93 -14.52 -10.82
N SER A 12 18.64 -14.44 -12.11
CA SER A 12 19.11 -13.31 -12.95
C SER A 12 18.12 -12.15 -13.05
N VAL A 13 16.82 -12.40 -12.83
CA VAL A 13 15.81 -11.34 -12.93
C VAL A 13 15.41 -10.88 -11.54
N LYS A 14 15.79 -9.65 -11.15
CA LYS A 14 15.33 -9.07 -9.88
C LYS A 14 13.79 -9.10 -9.86
N LEU A 15 13.19 -9.95 -9.02
CA LEU A 15 11.74 -10.12 -8.89
C LEU A 15 10.98 -8.79 -8.78
N LYS A 16 11.63 -7.75 -8.22
CA LYS A 16 11.12 -6.38 -8.16
C LYS A 16 10.77 -5.81 -9.54
N TYR A 17 11.60 -6.04 -10.55
CA TYR A 17 11.34 -5.57 -11.92
C TYR A 17 10.30 -6.43 -12.65
N VAL A 18 10.23 -7.74 -12.34
CA VAL A 18 9.18 -8.62 -12.86
C VAL A 18 7.81 -8.16 -12.36
N LYS A 19 7.70 -7.89 -11.06
CA LYS A 19 6.45 -7.40 -10.44
C LYS A 19 6.04 -6.04 -11.02
N LEU A 20 6.99 -5.13 -11.21
CA LEU A 20 6.74 -3.82 -11.80
C LEU A 20 6.29 -3.93 -13.27
N GLY A 21 6.98 -4.75 -14.07
CA GLY A 21 6.62 -4.99 -15.47
C GLY A 21 5.25 -5.63 -15.61
N TYR A 22 4.92 -6.62 -14.78
CA TYR A 22 3.60 -7.24 -14.75
C TYR A 22 2.51 -6.24 -14.37
N GLN A 23 2.72 -5.46 -13.32
CA GLN A 23 1.75 -4.45 -12.88
C GLN A 23 1.54 -3.36 -13.95
N TYR A 24 2.60 -2.96 -14.65
CA TYR A 24 2.51 -2.03 -15.77
C TYR A 24 1.73 -2.63 -16.95
N LEU A 25 2.03 -3.87 -17.34
CA LEU A 25 1.37 -4.58 -18.43
C LEU A 25 -0.12 -4.77 -18.16
N VAL A 26 -0.50 -5.26 -16.97
CA VAL A 26 -1.91 -5.45 -16.59
C VAL A 26 -2.66 -4.12 -16.56
N ASN A 27 -2.04 -3.06 -16.05
CA ASN A 27 -2.71 -1.76 -15.97
C ASN A 27 -2.93 -1.09 -17.35
N HIS A 28 -2.10 -1.43 -18.36
CA HIS A 28 -2.17 -0.86 -19.71
C HIS A 28 -2.56 -1.89 -20.79
N ILE A 29 -3.09 -3.06 -20.39
CA ILE A 29 -3.36 -4.17 -21.32
C ILE A 29 -4.36 -3.79 -22.41
N LEU A 30 -5.37 -2.98 -22.06
CA LEU A 30 -6.36 -2.46 -23.00
C LEU A 30 -5.70 -1.55 -24.04
N THR A 31 -4.78 -0.68 -23.62
CA THR A 31 -4.04 0.22 -24.50
C THR A 31 -3.17 -0.57 -25.49
N PHE A 32 -2.45 -1.59 -25.00
CA PHE A 32 -1.65 -2.47 -25.86
C PHE A 32 -2.48 -3.26 -26.87
N LEU A 33 -3.72 -3.63 -26.53
CA LEU A 33 -4.63 -4.33 -27.44
C LEU A 33 -5.27 -3.38 -28.46
N LEU A 34 -5.62 -2.16 -28.07
CA LEU A 34 -6.31 -1.21 -28.94
C LEU A 34 -5.39 -0.63 -30.03
N ILE A 35 -4.12 -0.36 -29.75
CA ILE A 35 -3.16 0.20 -30.72
C ILE A 35 -3.06 -0.60 -32.04
N PRO A 36 -2.80 -1.94 -32.01
CA PRO A 36 -2.69 -2.71 -33.24
C PRO A 36 -4.03 -2.83 -33.98
N VAL A 37 -5.16 -2.87 -33.26
CA VAL A 37 -6.50 -2.90 -33.87
C VAL A 37 -6.78 -1.60 -34.62
N MET A 38 -6.46 -0.45 -34.02
CA MET A 38 -6.62 0.85 -34.69
C MET A 38 -5.69 0.98 -35.91
N LEU A 39 -4.45 0.48 -35.80
CA LEU A 39 -3.50 0.46 -36.91
C LEU A 39 -3.97 -0.43 -38.07
N SER A 40 -4.50 -1.62 -37.76
CA SER A 40 -5.00 -2.55 -38.80
C SER A 40 -6.21 -1.97 -39.52
N VAL A 41 -7.13 -1.34 -38.80
CA VAL A 41 -8.31 -0.68 -39.40
C VAL A 41 -7.86 0.49 -40.29
N ALA A 42 -6.90 1.30 -39.85
CA ALA A 42 -6.37 2.41 -40.64
C ALA A 42 -5.72 1.93 -41.95
N LEU A 43 -4.92 0.85 -41.90
CA LEU A 43 -4.29 0.27 -43.09
C LEU A 43 -5.33 -0.30 -44.07
N GLN A 44 -6.36 -0.98 -43.55
CA GLN A 44 -7.46 -1.48 -44.37
C GLN A 44 -8.20 -0.33 -45.05
N LEU A 45 -8.51 0.75 -44.32
CA LEU A 45 -9.23 1.90 -44.85
C LEU A 45 -8.47 2.62 -45.98
N VAL A 46 -7.14 2.67 -45.92
CA VAL A 46 -6.29 3.26 -46.97
C VAL A 46 -6.23 2.39 -48.24
N HIS A 47 -6.37 1.07 -48.10
CA HIS A 47 -6.25 0.12 -49.21
C HIS A 47 -7.60 -0.21 -49.90
N THR A 48 -8.73 0.25 -49.36
CA THR A 48 -10.07 -0.15 -49.85
C THR A 48 -10.53 0.73 -51.01
N SER A 49 -11.05 0.11 -52.08
CA SER A 49 -11.59 0.80 -53.26
C SER A 49 -13.04 1.27 -53.03
N PRO A 50 -13.54 2.30 -53.75
CA PRO A 50 -14.87 2.86 -53.49
C PRO A 50 -16.04 1.91 -53.80
N ASP A 51 -15.85 0.95 -54.72
CA ASP A 51 -16.87 -0.04 -55.06
C ASP A 51 -16.99 -1.14 -53.99
N ASP A 52 -15.88 -1.48 -53.33
CA ASP A 52 -15.85 -2.39 -52.18
C ASP A 52 -16.58 -1.78 -50.97
N LEU A 53 -16.55 -0.45 -50.80
CA LEU A 53 -17.29 0.25 -49.74
C LEU A 53 -18.81 0.12 -49.88
N LEU A 54 -19.31 0.10 -51.11
CA LEU A 54 -20.74 -0.04 -51.42
C LEU A 54 -21.23 -1.47 -51.16
N ALA A 55 -20.41 -2.48 -51.47
CA ALA A 55 -20.68 -3.87 -51.11
C ALA A 55 -20.64 -4.09 -49.60
N LEU A 56 -19.67 -3.47 -48.91
CA LEU A 56 -19.54 -3.51 -47.45
C LEU A 56 -20.77 -2.89 -46.76
N TRP A 57 -21.33 -1.81 -47.30
CA TRP A 57 -22.52 -1.13 -46.77
C TRP A 57 -23.77 -2.02 -46.75
N ASN A 58 -23.94 -2.86 -47.79
CA ASN A 58 -25.08 -3.75 -47.90
C ASN A 58 -24.96 -4.98 -46.96
N SER A 59 -23.75 -5.52 -46.78
CA SER A 59 -23.51 -6.53 -45.73
C SER A 59 -23.61 -5.93 -44.32
N LEU A 60 -23.23 -4.64 -44.19
CA LEU A 60 -23.30 -3.88 -42.95
C LEU A 60 -24.70 -3.80 -42.37
N HIS A 61 -25.78 -3.98 -43.13
CA HIS A 61 -27.13 -3.86 -42.59
C HIS A 61 -27.52 -5.01 -41.64
N PHE A 62 -27.08 -6.24 -41.94
CA PHE A 62 -27.23 -7.40 -41.05
C PHE A 62 -26.17 -7.39 -39.93
N ASP A 63 -24.98 -6.86 -40.24
CA ASP A 63 -23.94 -6.59 -39.25
C ASP A 63 -24.29 -5.41 -38.35
N LEU A 64 -25.15 -4.46 -38.73
CA LEU A 64 -25.41 -3.23 -37.96
C LEU A 64 -26.00 -3.57 -36.60
N VAL A 65 -26.86 -4.58 -36.55
CA VAL A 65 -27.42 -5.10 -35.30
C VAL A 65 -26.33 -5.77 -34.46
N HIS A 66 -25.44 -6.56 -35.07
CA HIS A 66 -24.32 -7.19 -34.37
C HIS A 66 -23.28 -6.17 -33.87
N VAL A 67 -22.98 -5.14 -34.68
CA VAL A 67 -22.10 -4.02 -34.38
C VAL A 67 -22.72 -3.16 -33.28
N ALA A 68 -24.01 -2.86 -33.33
CA ALA A 68 -24.72 -2.14 -32.28
C ALA A 68 -24.73 -2.93 -30.96
N CYS A 69 -25.02 -4.24 -30.99
CA CYS A 69 -25.01 -5.11 -29.81
C CYS A 69 -23.60 -5.24 -29.20
N SER A 70 -22.57 -5.43 -30.03
CA SER A 70 -21.18 -5.52 -29.57
C SER A 70 -20.67 -4.18 -29.02
N LEU A 71 -21.00 -3.06 -29.67
CA LEU A 71 -20.69 -1.72 -29.17
C LEU A 71 -21.38 -1.47 -27.84
N PHE A 72 -22.65 -1.83 -27.72
CA PHE A 72 -23.39 -1.73 -26.45
C PHE A 72 -22.74 -2.56 -25.35
N LEU A 73 -22.33 -3.80 -25.65
CA LEU A 73 -21.62 -4.67 -24.71
C LEU A 73 -20.29 -4.05 -24.27
N ILE A 74 -19.50 -3.51 -25.21
CA ILE A 74 -18.22 -2.84 -24.91
C ILE A 74 -18.45 -1.62 -24.02
N VAL A 75 -19.41 -0.76 -24.35
CA VAL A 75 -19.75 0.42 -23.56
C VAL A 75 -20.25 0.02 -22.17
N TYR A 76 -21.07 -1.02 -22.07
CA TYR A 76 -21.55 -1.55 -20.80
C TYR A 76 -20.40 -2.07 -19.93
N ILE A 77 -19.52 -2.92 -20.47
CA ILE A 77 -18.35 -3.46 -19.76
C ILE A 77 -17.41 -2.33 -19.33
N ALA A 78 -17.13 -1.37 -20.22
CA ALA A 78 -16.29 -0.21 -19.91
C ALA A 78 -16.89 0.61 -18.77
N THR A 79 -18.18 0.93 -18.84
CA THR A 79 -18.91 1.68 -17.80
C THR A 79 -18.89 0.93 -16.48
N PHE A 80 -19.22 -0.36 -16.49
CA PHE A 80 -19.18 -1.22 -15.30
C PHE A 80 -17.78 -1.24 -14.68
N TYR A 81 -16.73 -1.37 -15.50
CA TYR A 81 -15.35 -1.34 -15.04
C TYR A 81 -14.96 0.01 -14.43
N PHE A 82 -15.26 1.14 -15.08
CA PHE A 82 -14.97 2.48 -14.54
C PHE A 82 -15.72 2.76 -13.24
N LEU A 83 -16.97 2.27 -13.12
CA LEU A 83 -17.75 2.38 -11.89
C LEU A 83 -17.24 1.45 -10.77
N SER A 84 -16.72 0.27 -11.13
CA SER A 84 -16.18 -0.72 -10.19
C SER A 84 -14.75 -0.43 -9.75
N ARG A 85 -14.04 0.47 -10.45
CA ARG A 85 -12.67 0.85 -10.09
C ARG A 85 -12.69 1.59 -8.74
N PRO A 86 -11.93 1.13 -7.74
CA PRO A 86 -11.82 1.83 -6.46
C PRO A 86 -11.24 3.23 -6.71
N ARG A 87 -11.92 4.26 -6.21
CA ARG A 87 -11.44 5.65 -6.30
C ARG A 87 -10.24 5.81 -5.38
N THR A 88 -9.17 6.42 -5.87
CA THR A 88 -8.00 6.74 -5.05
C THR A 88 -8.40 7.76 -3.97
N ILE A 89 -8.20 7.40 -2.70
CA ILE A 89 -8.37 8.29 -1.56
C ILE A 89 -6.99 8.82 -1.18
N TYR A 90 -6.86 10.13 -1.04
CA TYR A 90 -5.62 10.81 -0.71
C TYR A 90 -5.67 11.34 0.73
N LEU A 91 -4.55 11.21 1.46
CA LEU A 91 -4.36 11.90 2.73
C LEU A 91 -4.10 13.38 2.42
N VAL A 92 -5.02 14.25 2.82
CA VAL A 92 -4.91 15.70 2.57
C VAL A 92 -3.98 16.34 3.60
N ASP A 93 -4.16 16.01 4.88
CA ASP A 93 -3.38 16.55 5.99
C ASP A 93 -3.42 15.58 7.19
N TYR A 94 -2.46 15.70 8.10
CA TYR A 94 -2.43 15.00 9.37
C TYR A 94 -1.74 15.84 10.44
N ALA A 95 -2.20 15.68 11.69
CA ALA A 95 -1.55 16.27 12.86
C ALA A 95 -1.26 15.18 13.88
N CYS A 96 -0.12 15.28 14.56
CA CYS A 96 0.26 14.39 15.65
C CYS A 96 0.67 15.21 16.87
N PHE A 97 0.24 14.77 18.05
CA PHE A 97 0.72 15.33 19.31
C PHE A 97 2.20 15.03 19.50
N LYS A 98 3.00 16.07 19.76
CA LYS A 98 4.40 15.93 20.14
C LYS A 98 4.52 16.18 21.64
N PRO A 99 4.86 15.17 22.45
CA PRO A 99 4.97 15.33 23.88
C PRO A 99 6.12 16.30 24.26
N PRO A 100 5.98 17.03 25.37
CA PRO A 100 7.04 17.89 25.89
C PRO A 100 8.28 17.07 26.30
N CYS A 101 9.45 17.68 26.26
CA CYS A 101 10.72 17.02 26.62
C CYS A 101 10.76 16.50 28.07
N SER A 102 9.92 17.01 28.96
CA SER A 102 9.78 16.52 30.33
C SER A 102 9.24 15.09 30.41
N LEU A 103 8.52 14.62 29.39
CA LEU A 103 7.97 13.27 29.34
C LEU A 103 8.90 12.26 28.65
N ARG A 104 10.06 12.70 28.15
CA ARG A 104 11.07 11.84 27.52
C ARG A 104 11.69 10.91 28.55
N VAL A 105 11.80 9.63 28.21
CA VAL A 105 12.45 8.59 29.02
C VAL A 105 13.56 7.93 28.21
N PRO A 106 14.84 8.31 28.44
CA PRO A 106 15.97 7.62 27.84
C PRO A 106 16.14 6.21 28.43
N PHE A 107 16.89 5.35 27.74
CA PHE A 107 17.05 3.95 28.15
C PHE A 107 17.68 3.81 29.54
N ALA A 108 18.63 4.70 29.86
CA ALA A 108 19.27 4.73 31.17
C ALA A 108 18.28 4.99 32.31
N MET A 109 17.36 5.94 32.13
CA MET A 109 16.33 6.25 33.11
C MET A 109 15.35 5.08 33.28
N CYS A 110 14.91 4.47 32.17
CA CYS A 110 14.05 3.29 32.23
C CYS A 110 14.71 2.14 33.01
N LEU A 111 15.99 1.88 32.76
CA LEU A 111 16.75 0.84 33.45
C LEU A 111 16.98 1.15 34.93
N GLU A 112 17.23 2.41 35.28
CA GLU A 112 17.35 2.86 36.66
C GLU A 112 16.04 2.67 37.43
N HIS A 113 14.92 3.14 36.87
CA HIS A 113 13.60 2.99 37.46
C HIS A 113 13.24 1.51 37.63
N ALA A 114 13.51 0.67 36.63
CA ALA A 114 13.30 -0.77 36.72
C ALA A 114 14.11 -1.39 37.87
N ARG A 115 15.37 -0.99 38.08
CA ARG A 115 16.19 -1.49 39.19
C ARG A 115 15.69 -1.05 40.56
N ILE A 116 15.11 0.14 40.68
CA ILE A 116 14.57 0.63 41.94
C ILE A 116 13.24 -0.06 42.25
N ILE A 117 12.30 -0.06 41.29
CA ILE A 117 10.95 -0.62 41.45
C ILE A 117 11.00 -2.15 41.65
N LEU A 118 11.85 -2.83 40.88
CA LEU A 118 12.00 -4.30 40.92
C LEU A 118 13.30 -4.70 41.62
N SER A 119 13.73 -3.95 42.63
CA SER A 119 14.98 -4.18 43.37
C SER A 119 15.12 -5.60 43.93
N SER A 120 14.02 -6.22 44.35
CA SER A 120 13.97 -7.61 44.82
C SER A 120 13.85 -8.67 43.72
N GLN A 121 13.71 -8.26 42.45
CA GLN A 121 13.40 -9.12 41.32
C GLN A 121 14.39 -8.93 40.14
N PRO A 122 15.68 -9.29 40.29
CA PRO A 122 16.70 -9.05 39.27
C PRO A 122 16.42 -9.77 37.93
N LYS A 123 15.73 -10.93 37.96
CA LYS A 123 15.31 -11.63 36.74
C LYS A 123 14.28 -10.83 35.94
N SER A 124 13.34 -10.17 36.62
CA SER A 124 12.32 -9.32 36.00
C SER A 124 12.96 -8.08 35.36
N VAL A 125 13.95 -7.47 36.02
CA VAL A 125 14.73 -6.36 35.44
C VAL A 125 15.43 -6.78 34.15
N GLN A 126 16.13 -7.93 34.14
CA GLN A 126 16.78 -8.41 32.92
C GLN A 126 15.79 -8.74 31.80
N PHE A 127 14.61 -9.26 32.15
CA PHE A 127 13.55 -9.52 31.19
C PHE A 127 13.04 -8.23 30.54
N GLN A 128 12.77 -7.20 31.34
CA GLN A 128 12.35 -5.89 30.82
C GLN A 128 13.43 -5.24 29.95
N LEU A 129 14.71 -5.35 30.32
CA LEU A 129 15.82 -4.83 29.51
C LEU A 129 15.86 -5.50 28.13
N ARG A 130 15.72 -6.84 28.05
CA ARG A 130 15.68 -7.56 26.77
C ARG A 130 14.49 -7.16 25.90
N ILE A 131 13.36 -6.82 26.51
CA ILE A 131 12.20 -6.26 25.80
C ILE A 131 12.55 -4.88 25.25
N LEU A 132 13.10 -3.99 26.10
CA LEU A 132 13.47 -2.63 25.71
C LEU A 132 14.43 -2.64 24.51
N GLU A 133 15.49 -3.45 24.55
CA GLU A 133 16.49 -3.61 23.47
C GLU A 133 15.89 -4.09 22.13
N ARG A 134 14.73 -4.77 22.15
CA ARG A 134 14.08 -5.35 20.96
C ARG A 134 12.78 -4.67 20.57
N SER A 135 12.34 -3.67 21.33
CA SER A 135 11.06 -2.98 21.15
C SER A 135 11.04 -2.01 19.97
N GLY A 136 12.21 -1.59 19.48
CA GLY A 136 12.33 -0.52 18.49
C GLY A 136 12.09 0.88 19.05
N LEU A 137 11.98 1.03 20.38
CA LEU A 137 11.93 2.33 21.04
C LEU A 137 13.29 3.04 20.94
N GLY A 138 13.27 4.36 20.89
CA GLY A 138 14.47 5.20 20.82
C GLY A 138 14.69 6.03 22.08
N GLU A 139 15.81 6.75 22.16
CA GLU A 139 16.14 7.63 23.28
C GLU A 139 15.20 8.83 23.45
N GLU A 140 14.38 9.13 22.44
CA GLU A 140 13.38 10.21 22.43
C GLU A 140 11.97 9.72 22.78
N THR A 141 11.83 8.46 23.20
CA THR A 141 10.53 7.89 23.57
C THR A 141 9.96 8.64 24.77
N ALA A 142 8.71 9.09 24.66
CA ALA A 142 8.00 9.70 25.77
C ALA A 142 7.02 8.70 26.40
N LEU A 143 6.82 8.84 27.70
CA LEU A 143 5.96 7.98 28.49
C LEU A 143 4.94 8.78 29.31
N PRO A 144 3.80 8.18 29.70
CA PRO A 144 2.76 8.85 30.48
C PRO A 144 3.27 9.49 31.76
N PRO A 145 2.77 10.68 32.17
CA PRO A 145 3.21 11.36 33.41
C PRO A 145 3.20 10.45 34.65
N ALA A 146 2.19 9.58 34.76
CA ALA A 146 2.00 8.67 35.89
C ALA A 146 3.18 7.73 36.16
N ILE A 147 4.00 7.43 35.14
CA ILE A 147 5.13 6.50 35.26
C ILE A 147 6.48 7.18 35.48
N HIS A 148 6.51 8.52 35.51
CA HIS A 148 7.71 9.29 35.88
C HIS A 148 7.89 9.38 37.40
N TYR A 149 6.84 9.10 38.19
CA TYR A 149 6.91 9.04 39.65
C TYR A 149 7.59 7.77 40.14
N LEU A 150 8.19 7.84 41.33
CA LEU A 150 8.85 6.72 41.99
C LEU A 150 8.34 6.58 43.44
N PRO A 151 7.47 5.61 43.76
CA PRO A 151 6.90 4.60 42.85
C PRO A 151 5.93 5.20 41.81
N PRO A 152 5.72 4.52 40.67
CA PRO A 152 4.70 4.94 39.70
C PRO A 152 3.29 4.97 40.31
N GLU A 153 2.46 5.90 39.87
CA GLU A 153 1.08 6.07 40.36
C GLU A 153 0.03 5.87 39.25
N PRO A 154 -0.03 4.68 38.61
CA PRO A 154 -1.01 4.42 37.56
C PRO A 154 -2.42 4.35 38.16
N ASN A 155 -3.27 5.30 37.79
CA ASN A 155 -4.66 5.33 38.20
C ASN A 155 -5.56 5.89 37.08
N MET A 156 -6.87 5.70 37.22
CA MET A 156 -7.83 6.10 36.19
C MET A 156 -7.90 7.62 35.96
N ALA A 157 -7.59 8.42 36.98
CA ALA A 157 -7.56 9.87 36.84
C ALA A 157 -6.35 10.32 36.01
N ALA A 158 -5.16 9.77 36.29
CA ALA A 158 -3.94 10.06 35.54
C ALA A 158 -4.01 9.57 34.08
N ALA A 159 -4.63 8.41 33.84
CA ALA A 159 -4.88 7.92 32.47
C ALA A 159 -5.85 8.83 31.69
N ARG A 160 -6.85 9.41 32.38
CA ARG A 160 -7.76 10.40 31.77
C ARG A 160 -7.02 11.69 31.43
N GLU A 161 -6.20 12.20 32.33
CA GLU A 161 -5.37 13.40 32.10
C GLU A 161 -4.41 13.21 30.91
N GLU A 162 -3.76 12.03 30.81
CA GLU A 162 -2.93 11.69 29.65
C GLU A 162 -3.76 11.69 28.35
N ALA A 163 -4.92 11.05 28.35
CA ALA A 163 -5.78 11.01 27.17
C ALA A 163 -6.24 12.41 26.76
N GLU A 164 -6.62 13.26 27.72
CA GLU A 164 -6.99 14.65 27.49
C GLU A 164 -5.81 15.45 26.91
N MET A 165 -4.59 15.27 27.42
CA MET A 165 -3.38 15.91 26.89
C MET A 165 -3.11 15.50 25.43
N VAL A 166 -3.13 14.21 25.12
CA VAL A 166 -2.82 13.71 23.76
C VAL A 166 -3.90 14.08 22.75
N THR A 167 -5.17 14.10 23.16
CA THR A 167 -6.29 14.42 22.27
C THR A 167 -6.51 15.92 22.07
N SER A 168 -6.25 16.74 23.09
CA SER A 168 -6.51 18.19 23.03
C SER A 168 -5.38 18.97 22.37
N GLY A 169 -4.17 18.41 22.28
CA GLY A 169 -3.05 19.01 21.54
C GLY A 169 -2.52 20.33 22.12
N THR A 170 -2.88 20.67 23.36
CA THR A 170 -2.38 21.82 24.12
C THR A 170 -1.14 21.48 24.94
#